data_AF-A0A963NUP4-F1
#
_entry.id   AF-A0A963NUP4-F1
#
_cell.length_a   1.000
_cell.length_b   1.000
_cell.length_c   1.000
_cell.angle_alpha   90.00
_cell.angle_beta   90.00
_cell.angle_gamma   90.00
#
_symmetry.space_group_name_H-M   'P 1'
#
loop_
_entity.id
_entity.type
_entity.pdbx_description
1 polymer ?
#
loop_
_entity_poly.entity_id
_entity_poly.type
_entity_poly.pdbx_seq_one_letter_code
_entity_poly.pdbx_strand_id
1 'polypeptide(L)'
;GLMQTLAIEGAKYNIRVNALAPTAATRMTEALFPPQILDALKPEAVVPAMLVLAHESAPTRTILCAGGGSFEAAHITLTQGVHIGLGADAPEQLAARLAEVTHRADEQVPQSGAAQGTIEVQKAMAARG
;
A
#
# COMPACT_ATOMS: atom_id res chain seq x y z
N GLY A 1 4.93 -5.44 -4.74
CA GLY A 1 5.15 -6.67 -5.52
C GLY A 1 5.70 -7.78 -4.64
N LEU A 2 7.02 -7.89 -4.50
CA LEU A 2 7.71 -9.00 -3.82
C LEU A 2 7.12 -9.38 -2.44
N MET A 3 6.98 -8.41 -1.52
CA MET A 3 6.40 -8.64 -0.19
C MET A 3 5.02 -9.34 -0.25
N GLN A 4 4.16 -8.93 -1.19
CA GLN A 4 2.81 -9.48 -1.34
C GLN A 4 2.87 -10.95 -1.77
N THR A 5 3.71 -11.27 -2.75
CA THR A 5 3.92 -12.65 -3.23
C THR A 5 4.46 -13.55 -2.13
N LEU A 6 5.55 -13.14 -1.47
CA LEU A 6 6.18 -13.93 -0.41
C LEU A 6 5.25 -14.14 0.79
N ALA A 7 4.43 -13.13 1.16
CA ALA A 7 3.45 -13.28 2.22
C ALA A 7 2.37 -14.32 1.89
N ILE A 8 1.92 -14.37 0.63
CA ILE A 8 0.92 -15.35 0.18
C ILE A 8 1.51 -16.76 0.14
N GLU A 9 2.69 -16.92 -0.48
CA GLU A 9 3.35 -18.23 -0.61
C GLU A 9 3.83 -18.79 0.74
N GLY A 10 4.27 -17.91 1.64
CA GLY A 10 4.78 -18.23 2.97
C GLY A 10 3.70 -18.51 4.01
N ALA A 11 2.45 -18.12 3.77
CA ALA A 11 1.37 -18.21 4.75
C ALA A 11 1.16 -19.63 5.31
N LYS A 12 1.20 -20.65 4.45
CA LYS A 12 1.06 -22.07 4.85
C LYS A 12 2.20 -22.58 5.74
N TYR A 13 3.31 -21.85 5.81
CA TYR A 13 4.49 -22.18 6.61
C TYR A 13 4.67 -21.25 7.81
N ASN A 14 3.65 -20.43 8.14
CA ASN A 14 3.74 -19.41 9.19
C ASN A 14 4.87 -18.38 8.95
N ILE A 15 5.24 -18.15 7.69
CA ILE A 15 6.21 -17.13 7.30
C ILE A 15 5.46 -15.82 7.11
N ARG A 16 5.79 -14.82 7.94
CA ARG A 16 5.26 -13.45 7.86
C ARG A 16 6.24 -12.59 7.07
N VAL A 17 5.73 -11.76 6.17
CA VAL A 17 6.55 -10.87 5.34
C VAL A 17 5.98 -9.47 5.40
N ASN A 18 6.81 -8.53 5.84
CA ASN A 18 6.48 -7.11 5.96
C ASN A 18 7.55 -6.28 5.24
N ALA A 19 7.28 -5.00 5.04
CA ALA A 19 8.22 -4.02 4.54
C ALA A 19 8.39 -2.90 5.58
N LEU A 20 9.63 -2.53 5.84
CA LEU A 20 9.98 -1.35 6.61
C LEU A 20 10.42 -0.26 5.61
N ALA A 21 9.82 0.91 5.70
CA ALA A 21 10.20 2.12 4.97
C ALA A 21 10.85 3.11 5.96
N PRO A 22 12.15 2.98 6.24
CA PRO A 22 12.81 3.76 7.27
C PRO A 22 13.25 5.13 6.75
N THR A 23 13.15 6.14 7.60
CA THR A 23 13.82 7.43 7.45
C THR A 23 14.82 7.60 8.58
N ALA A 24 16.10 7.46 8.25
CA ALA A 24 17.20 7.57 9.20
C ALA A 24 18.40 8.32 8.60
N ALA A 25 19.17 8.98 9.46
CA ALA A 25 20.47 9.53 9.18
C ALA A 25 21.47 8.37 8.99
N THR A 26 21.96 8.23 7.77
CA THR A 26 22.95 7.24 7.36
C THR A 26 23.92 7.91 6.40
N ARG A 27 25.04 7.25 6.10
CA ARG A 27 25.97 7.70 5.06
C ARG A 27 25.29 7.99 3.71
N MET A 28 24.20 7.28 3.39
CA MET A 28 23.44 7.49 2.15
C MET A 28 22.55 8.74 2.18
N THR A 29 22.17 9.22 3.37
CA THR A 29 21.20 10.31 3.57
C THR A 29 21.81 11.58 4.17
N GLU A 30 23.07 11.54 4.62
CA GLU A 30 23.81 12.67 5.20
C GLU A 30 23.86 13.92 4.30
N ALA A 31 23.99 13.74 2.98
CA ALA A 31 24.03 14.86 2.03
C ALA A 31 22.63 15.37 1.63
N LEU A 32 21.56 14.70 2.06
CA LEU A 32 20.19 15.01 1.65
C LEU A 32 19.46 15.95 2.61
N PHE A 33 19.91 16.00 3.88
CA PHE A 33 19.21 16.74 4.93
C PHE A 33 20.14 17.70 5.68
N PRO A 34 19.63 18.86 6.13
CA PRO A 34 20.36 19.73 7.05
C PRO A 34 20.74 19.02 8.37
N PRO A 35 21.83 19.42 9.05
CA PRO A 35 22.30 18.78 10.28
C PRO A 35 21.22 18.65 11.37
N GLN A 36 20.43 19.70 11.57
CA GLN A 36 19.33 19.72 12.56
C GLN A 36 18.25 18.66 12.30
N ILE A 37 18.03 18.26 11.03
CA ILE A 37 17.09 17.19 10.67
C ILE A 37 17.75 15.83 10.89
N LEU A 38 19.03 15.68 10.55
CA LEU A 38 19.79 14.45 10.79
C LEU A 38 19.83 14.07 12.28
N ASP A 39 19.91 15.07 13.17
CA ASP A 39 19.88 14.87 14.63
C ASP A 39 18.57 14.25 15.14
N ALA A 40 17.46 14.52 14.45
CA ALA A 40 16.16 13.92 14.78
C ALA A 40 16.00 12.52 14.17
N LEU A 41 16.68 12.22 13.06
CA LEU A 41 16.55 10.97 12.30
C LEU A 41 17.54 9.89 12.76
N LYS A 42 17.83 9.81 14.05
CA LYS A 42 18.79 8.81 14.55
C LYS A 42 18.31 7.39 14.22
N PRO A 43 19.20 6.45 13.83
CA PRO A 43 18.82 5.08 13.48
C PRO A 43 18.01 4.35 14.57
N GLU A 44 18.25 4.68 15.84
CA GLU A 44 17.53 4.12 16.99
C GLU A 44 16.03 4.42 16.94
N ALA A 45 15.63 5.50 16.28
CA ALA A 45 14.23 5.89 16.11
C ALA A 45 13.43 4.91 15.25
N VAL A 46 14.11 4.06 14.46
CA VAL A 46 13.50 3.05 13.58
C VAL A 46 13.45 1.66 14.24
N VAL A 47 14.28 1.42 15.27
CA VAL A 47 14.42 0.11 15.91
C VAL A 47 13.09 -0.47 16.43
N PRO A 48 12.19 0.30 17.08
CA PRO A 48 10.91 -0.25 17.54
C PRO A 48 10.07 -0.86 16.40
N ALA A 49 10.02 -0.20 15.24
CA ALA A 49 9.31 -0.71 14.06
C ALA A 49 9.91 -2.03 13.57
N MET A 50 11.24 -2.10 13.48
CA MET A 50 11.94 -3.33 13.10
C MET A 50 11.63 -4.49 14.05
N LEU A 51 11.67 -4.24 15.38
CA LEU A 51 11.39 -5.27 16.39
C LEU A 51 9.94 -5.77 16.30
N VAL A 52 8.97 -4.87 16.11
CA VAL A 52 7.56 -5.25 15.95
C VAL A 52 7.35 -6.09 14.69
N LEU A 53 7.99 -5.75 13.58
CA LEU A 53 7.86 -6.49 12.32
C LEU A 53 8.58 -7.85 12.31
N ALA A 54 9.52 -8.07 13.22
CA ALA A 54 10.27 -9.32 13.38
C ALA A 54 9.78 -10.21 14.55
N HIS A 55 8.84 -9.71 15.37
CA HIS A 55 8.28 -10.45 16.49
C HIS A 55 7.43 -11.66 16.04
N GLU A 56 7.27 -12.66 16.89
CA GLU A 56 6.42 -13.83 16.56
C GLU A 56 4.96 -13.45 16.27
N SER A 57 4.48 -12.39 16.93
CA SER A 57 3.14 -11.84 16.76
C SER A 57 3.09 -10.74 15.69
N ALA A 58 4.13 -10.60 14.88
CA ALA A 58 4.17 -9.60 13.82
C ALA A 58 2.94 -9.73 12.90
N PRO A 59 2.49 -8.62 12.29
CA PRO A 59 1.53 -8.72 11.21
C PRO A 59 2.17 -9.40 9.99
N THR A 60 1.41 -9.50 8.91
CA THR A 60 1.96 -9.82 7.58
C THR A 60 1.43 -8.79 6.59
N ARG A 61 2.14 -8.58 5.48
CA ARG A 61 1.78 -7.64 4.41
C ARG A 61 1.68 -6.16 4.86
N THR A 62 2.34 -5.82 5.96
CA THR A 62 2.37 -4.44 6.47
C THR A 62 3.55 -3.68 5.88
N ILE A 63 3.30 -2.47 5.38
CA ILE A 63 4.35 -1.51 5.03
C ILE A 63 4.37 -0.48 6.17
N LEU A 64 5.36 -0.60 7.04
CA LEU A 64 5.51 0.29 8.18
C LEU A 64 6.54 1.37 7.84
N CYS A 65 6.13 2.62 7.88
CA CYS A 65 7.00 3.78 7.82
C CYS A 65 7.50 4.09 9.23
N ALA A 66 8.77 4.44 9.36
CA ALA A 66 9.35 4.79 10.65
C ALA A 66 10.47 5.82 10.50
N GLY A 67 10.48 6.86 11.33
CA GLY A 67 11.54 7.86 11.35
C GLY A 67 11.28 8.94 12.38
N GLY A 68 12.33 9.48 13.00
CA GLY A 68 12.20 10.54 14.00
C GLY A 68 11.32 10.21 15.22
N GLY A 69 11.08 8.92 15.48
CA GLY A 69 10.21 8.43 16.54
C GLY A 69 8.73 8.36 16.15
N SER A 70 8.39 8.64 14.88
CA SER A 70 7.05 8.53 14.32
C SER A 70 6.88 7.23 13.53
N PHE A 71 5.64 6.75 13.44
CA PHE A 71 5.28 5.49 12.81
C PHE A 71 3.96 5.60 12.05
N GLU A 72 3.93 5.14 10.80
CA GLU A 72 2.75 5.18 9.94
C GLU A 72 2.62 3.87 9.16
N ALA A 73 1.40 3.50 8.77
CA ALA A 73 1.18 2.38 7.85
C ALA A 73 0.88 2.92 6.45
N ALA A 74 1.67 2.48 5.47
CA ALA A 74 1.38 2.74 4.06
C ALA A 74 0.52 1.61 3.49
N HIS A 75 -0.51 2.00 2.73
CA HIS A 75 -1.45 1.07 2.11
C HIS A 75 -1.47 1.26 0.60
N ILE A 76 -1.54 0.15 -0.13
CA ILE A 76 -1.95 0.15 -1.54
C ILE A 76 -3.44 -0.14 -1.54
N THR A 77 -4.23 0.80 -2.04
CA THR A 77 -5.69 0.76 -2.03
C THR A 77 -6.25 0.66 -3.45
N LEU A 78 -7.49 0.20 -3.54
CA LEU A 78 -8.29 0.14 -4.75
C LEU A 78 -9.54 0.99 -4.53
N THR A 79 -9.76 1.99 -5.39
CA THR A 79 -10.95 2.84 -5.34
C THR A 79 -12.19 2.07 -5.77
N GLN A 80 -13.37 2.64 -5.49
CA GLN A 80 -14.62 2.07 -5.95
C GLN A 80 -14.75 2.09 -7.47
N GLY A 81 -14.07 2.99 -8.19
CA GLY A 81 -14.06 3.03 -9.66
C GLY A 81 -15.46 3.20 -10.28
N VAL A 82 -15.57 2.93 -11.58
CA VAL A 82 -16.82 3.11 -12.33
C VAL A 82 -16.97 2.06 -13.42
N HIS A 83 -18.21 1.77 -13.84
CA HIS A 83 -18.47 0.99 -15.04
C HIS A 83 -18.78 1.92 -16.22
N ILE A 84 -17.95 1.89 -17.25
CA ILE A 84 -18.13 2.67 -18.49
C ILE A 84 -18.75 1.84 -19.63
N GLY A 85 -18.51 0.52 -19.63
CA GLY A 85 -18.90 -0.35 -20.73
C GLY A 85 -17.89 -0.35 -21.88
N LEU A 86 -18.31 -0.85 -23.05
CA LEU A 86 -17.46 -1.09 -24.22
C LEU A 86 -17.94 -0.33 -25.48
N GLY A 87 -18.69 0.76 -25.29
CA GLY A 87 -19.15 1.61 -26.39
C GLY A 87 -17.98 2.26 -27.14
N ALA A 88 -18.25 2.72 -28.37
CA ALA A 88 -17.24 3.39 -29.19
C ALA A 88 -16.71 4.69 -28.54
N ASP A 89 -17.52 5.30 -27.66
CA ASP A 89 -17.24 6.50 -26.88
C ASP A 89 -16.71 6.22 -25.46
N ALA A 90 -16.39 4.96 -25.14
CA ALA A 90 -15.89 4.58 -23.80
C ALA A 90 -14.62 5.36 -23.38
N PRO A 91 -13.64 5.65 -24.25
CA PRO A 91 -12.49 6.48 -23.87
C PRO A 91 -12.90 7.89 -23.43
N GLU A 92 -13.82 8.53 -24.15
CA GLU A 92 -14.34 9.87 -23.86
C GLU A 92 -15.14 9.89 -22.55
N GLN A 93 -15.99 8.89 -22.34
CA GLN A 93 -16.74 8.74 -21.10
C GLN A 93 -15.81 8.49 -19.89
N LEU A 94 -14.78 7.65 -20.05
CA LEU A 94 -13.79 7.42 -19.00
C LEU A 94 -13.03 8.70 -18.67
N ALA A 95 -12.62 9.48 -19.67
CA ALA A 95 -11.95 10.75 -19.48
C ALA A 95 -12.85 11.76 -18.74
N ALA A 96 -14.12 11.87 -19.15
CA ALA A 96 -15.09 12.76 -18.51
C ALA A 96 -15.38 12.39 -17.05
N ARG A 97 -15.27 11.10 -16.70
CA ARG A 97 -15.56 10.56 -15.35
C ARG A 97 -14.31 10.15 -14.57
N LEU A 98 -13.13 10.58 -14.98
CA LEU A 98 -11.86 10.20 -14.34
C LEU A 98 -11.80 10.61 -12.85
N ALA A 99 -12.47 11.72 -12.50
CA ALA A 99 -12.60 12.16 -11.12
C ALA A 99 -13.34 11.14 -10.24
N GLU A 100 -14.34 10.43 -10.77
CA GLU A 100 -15.05 9.37 -10.04
C GLU A 100 -14.14 8.14 -9.85
N VAL A 101 -13.34 7.80 -10.86
CA VAL A 101 -12.40 6.66 -10.80
C VAL A 101 -11.32 6.86 -9.75
N THR A 102 -10.79 8.08 -9.67
CA THR A 102 -9.69 8.43 -8.75
C THR A 102 -10.18 8.87 -7.37
N HIS A 103 -11.50 8.98 -7.17
CA HIS A 103 -12.08 9.33 -5.88
C HIS A 103 -11.80 8.23 -4.85
N ARG A 104 -11.26 8.63 -3.69
CA ARG A 104 -10.76 7.70 -2.66
C ARG A 104 -11.76 7.34 -1.57
N ALA A 105 -12.97 7.89 -1.61
CA ALA A 105 -14.00 7.46 -0.67
C ALA A 105 -14.26 5.96 -0.83
N ASP A 106 -14.35 5.30 0.32
CA ASP A 106 -14.59 3.86 0.45
C ASP A 106 -13.54 2.99 -0.28
N GLU A 107 -12.34 3.50 -0.56
CA GLU A 107 -11.26 2.67 -1.08
C GLU A 107 -10.92 1.52 -0.12
N GLN A 108 -10.50 0.39 -0.68
CA GLN A 108 -10.20 -0.81 0.11
C GLN A 108 -8.78 -1.31 -0.16
N VAL A 109 -8.19 -1.95 0.84
CA VAL A 109 -6.93 -2.67 0.67
C VAL A 109 -7.25 -4.08 0.13
N PRO A 110 -6.89 -4.40 -1.14
CA PRO A 110 -7.22 -5.69 -1.72
C PRO A 110 -6.43 -6.82 -1.03
N GLN A 111 -7.16 -7.84 -0.56
CA GLN A 111 -6.55 -9.01 0.09
C GLN A 111 -5.91 -9.97 -0.91
N SER A 112 -6.24 -9.89 -2.19
CA SER A 112 -5.63 -10.68 -3.27
C SER A 112 -5.81 -9.98 -4.61
N GLY A 113 -5.11 -10.46 -5.65
CA GLY A 113 -5.31 -9.97 -7.01
C GLY A 113 -6.72 -10.19 -7.57
N ALA A 114 -7.45 -11.17 -7.03
CA ALA A 114 -8.83 -11.47 -7.45
C ALA A 114 -9.85 -10.41 -7.00
N ALA A 115 -9.52 -9.58 -6.01
CA ALA A 115 -10.42 -8.56 -5.49
C ALA A 115 -10.83 -7.54 -6.56
N GLN A 116 -9.89 -7.13 -7.41
CA GLN A 116 -10.17 -6.23 -8.54
C GLN A 116 -11.17 -6.86 -9.51
N GLY A 117 -10.87 -8.07 -10.00
CA GLY A 117 -11.75 -8.77 -10.95
C GLY A 117 -13.15 -9.03 -10.41
N THR A 118 -13.27 -9.30 -9.10
CA THR A 118 -14.59 -9.47 -8.44
C THR A 118 -15.41 -8.20 -8.52
N ILE A 119 -14.81 -7.05 -8.19
CA ILE A 119 -15.47 -5.73 -8.27
C ILE A 119 -15.88 -5.40 -9.71
N GLU A 120 -15.00 -5.65 -10.67
CA GLU A 120 -15.26 -5.40 -12.09
C GLU A 120 -16.45 -6.22 -12.60
N VAL A 121 -16.49 -7.53 -12.29
CA VAL A 121 -17.59 -8.42 -12.66
C VAL A 121 -18.89 -8.00 -11.98
N GLN A 122 -18.86 -7.65 -10.69
CA GLN A 122 -20.06 -7.19 -9.97
C GLN A 122 -20.69 -5.97 -10.64
N LYS A 123 -19.89 -4.95 -10.98
CA LYS A 123 -20.41 -3.77 -11.66
C LYS A 123 -20.93 -4.08 -13.07
N ALA A 124 -20.21 -4.92 -13.81
CA ALA A 124 -20.64 -5.31 -15.15
C ALA A 124 -21.95 -6.10 -15.14
N MET A 125 -22.20 -6.91 -14.11
CA MET A 125 -23.48 -7.61 -13.92
C MET A 125 -24.59 -6.67 -13.46
N ALA A 126 -24.31 -5.73 -12.56
CA ALA A 126 -25.27 -4.74 -12.10
C ALA A 126 -25.74 -3.80 -13.22
N ALA A 127 -24.87 -3.49 -14.20
CA ALA A 127 -25.23 -2.67 -15.35
C ALA A 127 -26.09 -3.39 -16.42
N ARG A 128 -26.26 -4.72 -16.31
CA ARG A 128 -27.07 -5.54 -17.23
C ARG A 128 -28.50 -5.76 -16.77
N GLY A 129 -28.79 -5.54 -15.48
CA GLY A 129 -30.12 -5.64 -14.88
C GLY A 129 -30.78 -4.27 -14.77
#